data_AF-A0A9N9MW42-F1
#
_entry.id   AF-A0A9N9MW42-F1
#
_cell.length_a   1.000
_cell.length_b   1.000
_cell.length_c   1.000
_cell.angle_alpha   90.00
_cell.angle_beta   90.00
_cell.angle_gamma   90.00
#
_symmetry.space_group_name_H-M   'P 1'
#
loop_
_entity.id
_entity.type
_entity.pdbx_description
1 polymer ?
#
loop_
_entity_poly.entity_id
_entity_poly.type
_entity_poly.pdbx_seq_one_letter_code
_entity_poly.pdbx_strand_id
1 'polypeptide(L)'
;MSQLSNFIIFANILLAISSNVTAKNDCVIKEFDQVNAILKRCTNIVVDSLVVPGGQQLLLRLTEGSTLAFRGTTKFGFAEWIGNLVVITGSNITVYGEKDSLLDGQGPLWWDGQGSWGNVTKPKFFRIKNTNNSIFYDINIKNCPMGCTQIEQSENVTLRNFKIDISEGDEGGGA
;
A
#
# COMPACT_ATOMS: atom_id res chain seq x y z
N MET A 1 -1.25 -53.42 -61.45
CA MET A 1 -1.73 -53.71 -60.09
C MET A 1 -0.51 -53.62 -59.17
N SER A 2 -0.41 -52.80 -58.14
CA SER A 2 -1.38 -51.99 -57.40
C SER A 2 -0.61 -51.04 -56.48
N GLN A 3 -1.04 -49.77 -56.54
CA GLN A 3 -1.05 -48.72 -55.53
C GLN A 3 0.21 -48.31 -54.73
N LEU A 4 0.54 -47.03 -54.97
CA LEU A 4 1.26 -46.10 -54.12
C LEU A 4 0.55 -45.96 -52.75
N SER A 5 1.32 -45.86 -51.67
CA SER A 5 0.82 -45.35 -50.39
C SER A 5 1.62 -44.12 -49.97
N ASN A 6 1.02 -42.95 -50.19
CA ASN A 6 1.49 -41.66 -49.69
C ASN A 6 1.36 -41.59 -48.16
N PHE A 7 2.45 -41.40 -47.45
CA PHE A 7 2.42 -40.97 -46.05
C PHE A 7 2.47 -39.43 -46.01
N ILE A 8 1.32 -38.81 -45.73
CA ILE A 8 1.22 -37.38 -45.43
C ILE A 8 1.55 -37.20 -43.95
N ILE A 9 2.70 -36.59 -43.65
CA ILE A 9 3.07 -36.19 -42.28
C ILE A 9 2.37 -34.85 -42.01
N PHE A 10 1.35 -34.85 -41.16
CA PHE A 10 0.75 -33.62 -40.65
C PHE A 10 1.69 -33.01 -39.58
N ALA A 11 2.45 -32.00 -39.95
CA ALA A 11 3.17 -31.17 -38.99
C ALA A 11 2.16 -30.28 -38.24
N ASN A 12 1.88 -30.61 -36.97
CA ASN A 12 1.15 -29.72 -36.07
C ASN A 12 2.04 -28.52 -35.73
N ILE A 13 1.91 -27.44 -36.50
CA ILE A 13 2.50 -26.14 -36.16
C ILE A 13 1.68 -25.57 -35.01
N LEU A 14 2.24 -25.64 -33.80
CA LEU A 14 1.72 -24.94 -32.63
C LEU A 14 2.01 -23.43 -32.82
N LEU A 15 1.02 -22.68 -33.29
CA LEU A 15 1.08 -21.21 -33.30
C LEU A 15 1.06 -20.73 -31.84
N ALA A 16 2.23 -20.39 -31.29
CA ALA A 16 2.31 -19.63 -30.05
C ALA A 16 1.69 -18.26 -30.30
N ILE A 17 0.46 -18.07 -29.84
CA ILE A 17 -0.19 -16.77 -29.82
C ILE A 17 0.56 -15.96 -28.77
N SER A 18 1.50 -15.13 -29.20
CA SER A 18 2.05 -14.09 -28.34
C SER A 18 0.92 -13.10 -28.08
N SER A 19 0.16 -13.32 -27.02
CA SER A 19 -0.69 -12.27 -26.47
C SER A 19 0.25 -11.13 -26.09
N ASN A 20 0.28 -10.11 -26.93
CA ASN A 20 0.77 -8.79 -26.55
C ASN A 20 -0.14 -8.35 -25.41
N VAL A 21 0.24 -8.67 -24.17
CA VAL A 21 -0.27 -8.00 -23.00
C VAL A 21 0.10 -6.56 -23.23
N THR A 22 -0.84 -5.77 -23.74
CA THR A 22 -0.80 -4.33 -23.59
C THR A 22 -0.58 -4.13 -22.11
N ALA A 23 0.63 -3.70 -21.72
CA ALA A 23 0.91 -3.32 -20.36
C ALA A 23 -0.18 -2.30 -20.02
N LYS A 24 -1.18 -2.75 -19.27
CA LYS A 24 -2.32 -1.91 -18.93
C LYS A 24 -1.68 -0.74 -18.19
N ASN A 25 -1.79 0.47 -18.74
CA ASN A 25 -1.32 1.71 -18.13
C ASN A 25 -2.14 2.04 -16.88
N ASP A 26 -2.49 1.02 -16.09
CA ASP A 26 -3.24 1.13 -14.86
C ASP A 26 -2.27 1.58 -13.78
N CYS A 27 -2.55 2.71 -13.16
CA CYS A 27 -1.75 3.27 -12.06
C CYS A 27 -2.30 2.79 -10.71
N VAL A 28 -2.68 1.51 -10.65
CA VAL A 28 -3.32 0.87 -9.49
C VAL A 28 -2.35 -0.15 -8.90
N ILE A 29 -1.95 0.06 -7.66
CA ILE A 29 -1.15 -0.85 -6.84
C ILE A 29 -2.11 -1.81 -6.14
N LYS A 30 -2.08 -3.09 -6.52
CA LYS A 30 -2.83 -4.18 -5.86
C LYS A 30 -1.91 -5.12 -5.10
N GLU A 31 -0.70 -5.29 -5.60
CA GLU A 31 0.33 -6.14 -5.00
C GLU A 31 1.54 -5.31 -4.56
N PHE A 32 2.20 -5.73 -3.49
CA PHE A 32 3.28 -4.94 -2.87
C PHE A 32 4.50 -4.76 -3.79
N ASP A 33 4.79 -5.75 -4.63
CA ASP A 33 5.89 -5.70 -5.60
C ASP A 33 5.67 -4.65 -6.73
N GLN A 34 4.42 -4.21 -6.93
CA GLN A 34 4.06 -3.20 -7.93
C GLN A 34 4.39 -1.77 -7.50
N VAL A 35 4.52 -1.51 -6.19
CA VAL A 35 4.65 -0.16 -5.61
C VAL A 35 5.73 0.64 -6.34
N ASN A 36 6.96 0.14 -6.38
CA ASN A 36 8.09 0.87 -6.98
C ASN A 36 7.94 1.08 -8.49
N ALA A 37 7.38 0.10 -9.21
CA ALA A 37 7.21 0.19 -10.66
C ALA A 37 6.14 1.23 -11.04
N ILE A 38 5.05 1.31 -10.28
CA ILE A 38 3.96 2.26 -10.51
C ILE A 38 4.38 3.67 -10.13
N LEU A 39 4.99 3.87 -8.95
CA LEU A 39 5.46 5.18 -8.50
C LEU A 39 6.46 5.85 -9.47
N LYS A 40 7.23 5.06 -10.22
CA LYS A 40 8.19 5.59 -11.21
C LYS A 40 7.54 6.14 -12.48
N ARG A 41 6.33 5.70 -12.82
CA ARG A 41 5.70 5.99 -14.13
C ARG A 41 4.36 6.72 -14.03
N CYS A 42 3.78 6.83 -12.83
CA CYS A 42 2.46 7.36 -12.61
C CYS A 42 2.48 8.53 -11.63
N THR A 43 1.67 9.55 -11.92
CA THR A 43 1.40 10.68 -11.00
C THR A 43 -0.02 10.66 -10.44
N ASN A 44 -0.94 9.89 -11.03
CA ASN A 44 -2.27 9.66 -10.49
C ASN A 44 -2.39 8.17 -10.11
N ILE A 45 -2.28 7.87 -8.82
CA ILE A 45 -2.05 6.52 -8.31
C ILE A 45 -3.22 6.09 -7.40
N VAL A 46 -3.60 4.83 -7.46
CA VAL A 46 -4.53 4.22 -6.50
C VAL A 46 -3.82 3.06 -5.81
N VAL A 47 -3.85 3.03 -4.48
CA VAL A 47 -3.51 1.84 -3.67
C VAL A 47 -4.82 1.15 -3.34
N ASP A 48 -5.04 -0.04 -3.91
CA ASP A 48 -6.33 -0.75 -3.85
C ASP A 48 -6.21 -2.04 -3.05
N SER A 49 -6.75 -2.02 -1.83
CA SER A 49 -6.87 -3.20 -0.96
C SER A 49 -5.55 -3.95 -0.73
N LEU A 50 -4.44 -3.19 -0.66
CA LEU A 50 -3.09 -3.74 -0.62
C LEU A 50 -2.81 -4.48 0.69
N VAL A 51 -2.18 -5.65 0.61
CA VAL A 51 -1.60 -6.33 1.77
C VAL A 51 -0.08 -6.13 1.77
N VAL A 52 0.43 -5.41 2.75
CA VAL A 52 1.86 -5.16 2.93
C VAL A 52 2.46 -6.31 3.75
N PRO A 53 3.54 -6.97 3.30
CA PRO A 53 4.16 -8.05 4.06
C PRO A 53 4.71 -7.59 5.43
N GLY A 54 4.77 -8.51 6.39
CA GLY A 54 5.32 -8.21 7.71
C GLY A 54 6.78 -7.77 7.65
N GLY A 55 7.12 -6.74 8.42
CA GLY A 55 8.47 -6.18 8.46
C GLY A 55 8.83 -5.32 7.25
N GLN A 56 7.89 -5.09 6.31
CA GLN A 56 8.09 -4.22 5.16
C GLN A 56 7.39 -2.86 5.36
N GLN A 57 7.98 -1.83 4.78
CA GLN A 57 7.43 -0.47 4.78
C GLN A 57 6.72 -0.20 3.45
N LEU A 58 5.47 0.26 3.50
CA LEU A 58 4.83 0.91 2.36
C LEU A 58 5.41 2.31 2.18
N LEU A 59 6.48 2.40 1.40
CA LEU A 59 7.15 3.65 1.08
C LEU A 59 6.62 4.24 -0.23
N LEU A 60 5.84 5.31 -0.11
CA LEU A 60 5.21 6.01 -1.22
C LEU A 60 5.98 7.31 -1.52
N ARG A 61 7.02 7.18 -2.35
CA ARG A 61 7.79 8.33 -2.87
C ARG A 61 7.08 8.93 -4.06
N LEU A 62 6.24 9.92 -3.81
CA LEU A 62 5.45 10.57 -4.84
C LEU A 62 6.29 11.64 -5.55
N THR A 63 6.21 11.63 -6.88
CA THR A 63 6.75 12.72 -7.70
C THR A 63 5.95 14.01 -7.44
N GLU A 64 6.57 15.17 -7.66
CA GLU A 64 5.90 16.45 -7.45
C GLU A 64 4.57 16.54 -8.21
N GLY A 65 3.54 17.10 -7.59
CA GLY A 65 2.22 17.26 -8.21
C GLY A 65 1.36 15.99 -8.24
N SER A 66 1.84 14.87 -7.69
CA SER A 66 1.09 13.60 -7.76
C SER A 66 -0.16 13.60 -6.88
N THR A 67 -1.15 12.85 -7.34
CA THR A 67 -2.34 12.46 -6.59
C THR A 67 -2.27 10.98 -6.25
N LEU A 68 -2.53 10.61 -5.00
CA LEU A 68 -2.64 9.21 -4.56
C LEU A 68 -3.95 9.00 -3.80
N ALA A 69 -4.71 7.98 -4.17
CA ALA A 69 -5.92 7.55 -3.48
C ALA A 69 -5.70 6.19 -2.79
N PHE A 70 -6.20 6.03 -1.58
CA PHE A 70 -6.39 4.73 -0.95
C PHE A 70 -7.82 4.25 -1.23
N ARG A 71 -7.96 3.02 -1.72
CA ARG A 71 -9.24 2.35 -1.99
C ARG A 71 -9.30 1.03 -1.24
N GLY A 72 -10.49 0.69 -0.73
CA GLY A 72 -10.69 -0.54 0.04
C GLY A 72 -9.86 -0.57 1.33
N THR A 73 -9.52 -1.76 1.80
CA THR A 73 -8.78 -1.94 3.06
C THR A 73 -7.33 -2.34 2.81
N THR A 74 -6.40 -1.47 3.19
CA THR A 74 -4.96 -1.79 3.22
C THR A 74 -4.60 -2.40 4.58
N LYS A 75 -3.86 -3.52 4.58
CA LYS A 75 -3.45 -4.26 5.80
C LYS A 75 -1.96 -4.50 5.86
N PHE A 76 -1.44 -4.75 7.05
CA PHE A 76 -0.01 -4.96 7.30
C PHE A 76 0.25 -6.27 8.04
N GLY A 77 1.09 -7.13 7.47
CA GLY A 77 1.48 -8.39 8.10
C GLY A 77 2.24 -8.16 9.42
N PHE A 78 2.15 -9.14 10.32
CA PHE A 78 2.84 -9.08 11.61
C PHE A 78 4.35 -9.26 11.46
N ALA A 79 5.10 -8.42 12.18
CA ALA A 79 6.51 -8.59 12.50
C ALA A 79 6.85 -7.66 13.67
N GLU A 80 7.82 -8.05 14.50
CA GLU A 80 8.35 -7.16 15.55
C GLU A 80 9.46 -6.28 14.99
N TRP A 81 9.17 -4.99 14.81
CA TRP A 81 10.10 -4.01 14.26
C TRP A 81 9.59 -2.59 14.52
N ILE A 82 10.45 -1.59 14.37
CA ILE A 82 10.16 -0.20 14.74
C ILE A 82 9.28 0.56 13.71
N GLY A 83 9.09 -0.01 12.52
CA GLY A 83 8.34 0.64 11.44
C GLY A 83 9.00 1.92 10.92
N ASN A 84 8.24 2.88 10.34
CA ASN A 84 6.77 2.94 10.22
C ASN A 84 6.20 1.99 9.18
N LEU A 85 4.93 1.63 9.32
CA LEU A 85 4.19 0.84 8.33
C LEU A 85 3.99 1.58 7.00
N VAL A 86 3.61 2.86 7.04
CA VAL A 86 3.42 3.73 5.88
C VAL A 86 4.30 4.97 5.99
N VAL A 87 5.01 5.29 4.91
CA VAL A 87 5.74 6.57 4.78
C VAL A 87 5.37 7.20 3.44
N ILE A 88 4.92 8.45 3.47
CA ILE A 88 4.63 9.23 2.27
C ILE A 88 5.56 10.43 2.22
N THR A 89 6.18 10.64 1.06
CA THR A 89 7.06 11.79 0.77
C THR A 89 6.71 12.40 -0.58
N GLY A 90 6.90 13.71 -0.75
CA GLY A 90 6.67 14.41 -2.01
C GLY A 90 6.26 15.87 -1.81
N SER A 91 6.30 16.67 -2.86
CA SER A 91 5.94 18.09 -2.84
C SER A 91 4.72 18.37 -3.72
N ASN A 92 3.89 19.33 -3.33
CA ASN A 92 2.67 19.68 -4.05
C ASN A 92 1.77 18.46 -4.31
N ILE A 93 1.75 17.51 -3.38
CA ILE A 93 1.02 16.25 -3.54
C ILE A 93 -0.37 16.34 -2.90
N THR A 94 -1.28 15.54 -3.45
CA THR A 94 -2.61 15.31 -2.88
C THR A 94 -2.75 13.83 -2.53
N VAL A 95 -3.07 13.52 -1.29
CA VAL A 95 -3.30 12.14 -0.84
C VAL A 95 -4.65 12.05 -0.17
N TYR A 96 -5.46 11.05 -0.54
CA TYR A 96 -6.78 10.91 0.05
C TYR A 96 -7.27 9.48 0.17
N GLY A 97 -8.25 9.28 1.03
CA GLY A 97 -9.02 8.04 1.09
C GLY A 97 -10.29 8.17 0.25
N GLU A 98 -10.59 7.18 -0.57
CA GLU A 98 -11.91 7.04 -1.18
C GLU A 98 -12.95 6.67 -0.10
N LYS A 99 -14.23 6.75 -0.46
CA LYS A 99 -15.33 6.34 0.41
C LYS A 99 -15.10 4.90 0.91
N ASP A 100 -15.30 4.70 2.21
CA ASP A 100 -15.14 3.41 2.91
C ASP A 100 -13.71 2.83 2.87
N SER A 101 -12.72 3.59 2.37
CA SER A 101 -11.31 3.18 2.45
C SER A 101 -10.82 3.14 3.90
N LEU A 102 -9.94 2.20 4.18
CA LEU A 102 -9.40 1.97 5.52
C LEU A 102 -7.93 1.56 5.47
N LEU A 103 -7.12 2.17 6.30
CA LEU A 103 -5.77 1.73 6.62
C LEU A 103 -5.83 0.99 7.98
N ASP A 104 -5.84 -0.34 7.94
CA ASP A 104 -5.96 -1.17 9.14
C ASP A 104 -4.58 -1.69 9.56
N GLY A 105 -4.07 -1.14 10.67
CA GLY A 105 -2.78 -1.51 11.23
C GLY A 105 -2.75 -2.85 11.94
N GLN A 106 -3.92 -3.49 12.14
CA GLN A 106 -4.03 -4.77 12.84
C GLN A 106 -3.32 -4.77 14.21
N GLY A 107 -3.42 -3.65 14.92
CA GLY A 107 -2.81 -3.41 16.23
C GLY A 107 -2.96 -4.55 17.25
N PRO A 108 -4.10 -5.26 17.34
CA PRO A 108 -4.24 -6.43 18.22
C PRO A 108 -3.16 -7.52 18.05
N LEU A 109 -2.46 -7.57 16.91
CA LEU A 109 -1.35 -8.50 16.72
C LEU A 109 -0.11 -8.13 17.56
N TRP A 110 0.03 -6.88 17.99
CA TRP A 110 1.15 -6.37 18.79
C TRP A 110 0.76 -5.95 20.21
N TRP A 111 -0.48 -5.54 20.43
CA TRP A 111 -0.94 -4.97 21.70
C TRP A 111 -0.73 -5.93 22.88
N ASP A 112 -0.06 -5.41 23.92
CA ASP A 112 0.34 -6.14 25.12
C ASP A 112 0.03 -5.37 26.42
N GLY A 113 -0.75 -4.28 26.31
CA GLY A 113 -1.10 -3.38 27.40
C GLY A 113 0.06 -2.51 27.92
N GLN A 114 1.23 -2.56 27.29
CA GLN A 114 2.45 -1.93 27.81
C GLN A 114 3.02 -0.84 26.90
N GLY A 115 2.38 -0.56 25.76
CA GLY A 115 2.84 0.47 24.84
C GLY A 115 4.31 0.25 24.44
N SER A 116 5.14 1.29 24.60
CA SER A 116 6.59 1.22 24.33
C SER A 116 7.43 0.59 25.46
N TRP A 117 6.83 0.21 26.58
CA TRP A 117 7.52 -0.33 27.77
C TRP A 117 7.49 -1.86 27.84
N GLY A 118 6.72 -2.51 26.97
CA GLY A 118 6.62 -3.96 26.88
C GLY A 118 7.77 -4.59 26.10
N ASN A 119 7.76 -5.93 26.05
CA ASN A 119 8.78 -6.71 25.33
C ASN A 119 8.48 -6.84 23.83
N VAL A 120 7.24 -6.57 23.39
CA VAL A 120 6.86 -6.63 21.98
C VAL A 120 7.29 -5.34 21.29
N THR A 121 8.16 -5.43 20.28
CA THR A 121 8.53 -4.26 19.47
C THR A 121 7.42 -3.92 18.48
N LYS A 122 6.85 -2.71 18.59
CA LYS A 122 5.65 -2.28 17.86
C LYS A 122 6.00 -1.22 16.80
N PRO A 123 5.58 -1.39 15.54
CA PRO A 123 5.82 -0.38 14.52
C PRO A 123 4.92 0.84 14.71
N LYS A 124 5.47 2.02 14.44
CA LYS A 124 4.65 3.23 14.23
C LYS A 124 3.86 3.11 12.93
N PHE A 125 2.75 3.82 12.78
CA PHE A 125 1.83 3.57 11.68
C PHE A 125 2.06 4.46 10.44
N PHE A 126 1.54 5.69 10.42
CA PHE A 126 1.49 6.55 9.24
C PHE A 126 2.39 7.78 9.39
N ARG A 127 3.41 7.90 8.54
CA ARG A 127 4.33 9.03 8.57
C ARG A 127 4.26 9.85 7.29
N ILE A 128 3.95 11.14 7.44
CA ILE A 128 4.13 12.16 6.42
C ILE A 128 5.51 12.78 6.63
N LYS A 129 6.40 12.64 5.66
CA LYS A 129 7.81 13.05 5.81
C LYS A 129 8.32 13.80 4.59
N ASN A 130 9.09 14.87 4.81
CA ASN A 130 9.72 15.64 3.73
C ASN A 130 8.68 16.08 2.69
N THR A 131 7.56 16.64 3.16
CA THR A 131 6.49 17.11 2.28
C THR A 131 6.36 18.63 2.33
N ASN A 132 6.09 19.24 1.19
CA ASN A 132 5.87 20.69 1.08
C ASN A 132 4.59 20.99 0.30
N ASN A 133 3.81 22.00 0.73
CA ASN A 133 2.61 22.49 0.04
C ASN A 133 1.63 21.36 -0.33
N SER A 134 1.35 20.46 0.60
CA SER A 134 0.66 19.20 0.31
C SER A 134 -0.62 19.04 1.11
N ILE A 135 -1.59 18.31 0.55
CA ILE A 135 -2.90 18.12 1.16
C ILE A 135 -3.16 16.63 1.34
N PHE A 136 -3.55 16.26 2.56
CA PHE A 136 -4.00 14.93 2.91
C PHE A 136 -5.42 15.01 3.44
N TYR A 137 -6.34 14.19 2.92
CA TYR A 137 -7.74 14.25 3.38
C TYR A 137 -8.50 12.93 3.34
N ASP A 138 -9.54 12.83 4.16
CA ASP A 138 -10.45 11.67 4.23
C ASP A 138 -9.72 10.33 4.47
N ILE A 139 -8.64 10.37 5.26
CA ILE A 139 -7.86 9.18 5.62
C ILE A 139 -8.45 8.54 6.88
N ASN A 140 -8.91 7.29 6.77
CA ASN A 140 -9.36 6.49 7.90
C ASN A 140 -8.27 5.50 8.30
N ILE A 141 -7.87 5.54 9.57
CA ILE A 141 -6.90 4.66 10.19
C ILE A 141 -7.60 3.87 11.29
N LYS A 142 -7.36 2.56 11.36
CA LYS A 142 -7.83 1.70 12.43
C LYS A 142 -6.69 0.90 13.03
N ASN A 143 -6.75 0.70 14.36
CA ASN A 143 -5.91 -0.23 15.11
C ASN A 143 -4.41 -0.06 14.81
N CYS A 144 -3.84 1.11 15.07
CA CYS A 144 -2.39 1.31 14.98
C CYS A 144 -1.67 0.41 16.00
N PRO A 145 -0.56 -0.27 15.65
CA PRO A 145 0.21 -1.05 16.62
C PRO A 145 0.84 -0.23 17.74
N MET A 146 1.21 1.03 17.45
CA MET A 146 1.68 2.04 18.40
C MET A 146 1.22 3.42 17.90
N GLY A 147 2.05 4.47 18.00
CA GLY A 147 1.70 5.82 17.54
C GLY A 147 1.18 5.86 16.10
N CYS A 148 0.00 6.47 15.93
CA CYS A 148 -0.75 6.46 14.67
C CYS A 148 -0.20 7.37 13.57
N THR A 149 -0.14 8.68 13.81
CA THR A 149 0.21 9.65 12.77
C THR A 149 1.39 10.51 13.20
N GLN A 150 2.37 10.66 12.31
CA GLN A 150 3.53 11.53 12.52
C GLN A 150 3.72 12.44 11.31
N ILE A 151 4.04 13.70 11.55
CA ILE A 151 4.47 14.66 10.54
C ILE A 151 5.89 15.07 10.89
N GLU A 152 6.81 14.92 9.95
CA GLU A 152 8.25 15.12 10.18
C GLU A 152 8.88 15.85 9.00
N GLN A 153 9.65 16.91 9.27
CA GLN A 153 10.41 17.63 8.23
C GLN A 153 9.50 18.12 7.08
N SER A 154 8.30 18.59 7.40
CA SER A 154 7.31 19.02 6.42
C SER A 154 6.87 20.47 6.65
N GLU A 155 6.51 21.13 5.56
CA GLU A 155 6.10 22.54 5.52
C GLU A 155 4.77 22.66 4.77
N ASN A 156 3.87 23.56 5.20
CA ASN A 156 2.59 23.82 4.54
C ASN A 156 1.77 22.56 4.21
N VAL A 157 1.61 21.67 5.20
CA VAL A 157 0.81 20.45 5.07
C VAL A 157 -0.58 20.68 5.65
N THR A 158 -1.61 20.41 4.85
CA THR A 158 -3.00 20.39 5.31
C THR A 158 -3.44 18.96 5.56
N LEU A 159 -3.92 18.68 6.78
CA LEU A 159 -4.64 17.45 7.11
C LEU A 159 -6.13 17.79 7.31
N ARG A 160 -7.03 17.11 6.60
CA ARG A 160 -8.47 17.33 6.71
C ARG A 160 -9.22 16.01 6.86
N ASN A 161 -10.21 15.94 7.77
CA ASN A 161 -11.07 14.77 7.94
C ASN A 161 -10.32 13.45 8.16
N PHE A 162 -9.25 13.48 8.96
CA PHE A 162 -8.61 12.24 9.41
C PHE A 162 -9.49 11.59 10.49
N LYS A 163 -9.78 10.30 10.32
CA LYS A 163 -10.43 9.49 11.35
C LYS A 163 -9.45 8.43 11.83
N ILE A 164 -9.19 8.41 13.13
CA ILE A 164 -8.32 7.41 13.76
C ILE A 164 -9.16 6.68 14.80
N ASP A 165 -9.32 5.37 14.63
CA ASP A 165 -10.12 4.50 15.50
C ASP A 165 -9.23 3.45 16.16
N ILE A 166 -9.07 3.57 17.47
CA ILE A 166 -8.28 2.66 18.32
C ILE A 166 -9.17 2.08 19.44
N SER A 167 -10.49 2.12 19.27
CA SER A 167 -11.45 1.72 20.32
C SER A 167 -11.28 0.26 20.78
N GLU A 168 -10.86 -0.64 19.90
CA GLU A 168 -10.55 -2.03 20.27
C GLU A 168 -9.37 -2.14 21.27
N GLY A 169 -8.52 -1.12 21.33
CA GLY A 169 -7.40 -1.05 22.27
C GLY A 169 -7.84 -0.86 23.73
N ASP A 170 -9.05 -0.33 23.99
CA ASP A 170 -9.54 -0.09 25.35
C ASP A 170 -9.70 -1.39 26.15
N GLU A 171 -10.16 -2.45 25.48
CA GLU A 171 -10.27 -3.81 26.05
C GLU A 171 -9.13 -4.73 25.59
N GLY A 172 -8.52 -4.45 24.44
CA GLY A 172 -7.50 -5.27 23.79
C GLY A 172 -6.05 -4.97 24.18
N GLY A 173 -5.82 -4.13 25.19
CA GLY A 173 -4.46 -3.78 25.65
C GLY A 173 -3.70 -2.87 24.69
N GLY A 174 -4.40 -1.90 24.12
CA GLY A 174 -3.84 -0.90 23.21
C GLY A 174 -2.59 -0.20 23.74
N ALA A 175 -1.77 0.28 22.80
CA ALA A 175 -0.48 0.91 23.04
C ALA A 175 -0.55 2.45 22.99
#